data_AF-A0A964A269-F1
#
_entry.id   AF-A0A964A269-F1
#
_cell.length_a   1.000
_cell.length_b   1.000
_cell.length_c   1.000
_cell.angle_alpha   90.00
_cell.angle_beta   90.00
_cell.angle_gamma   90.00
#
_symmetry.space_group_name_H-M   'P 1'
#
loop_
_entity.id
_entity.type
_entity.pdbx_description
1 polymer ?
#
loop_
_entity_poly.entity_id
_entity_poly.type
_entity_poly.pdbx_seq_one_letter_code
_entity_poly.pdbx_strand_id
1 'polypeptide(L)'
;MSSKQQSPRDLILETLQAKSSLKLKVYKNTLELFDQLKGVLEEVAKDLSSQMQGIDEEVKVEFRDKGPYEADLRFGGDVLIFNMHSNVFAFDADHSIWKTSYVKEDESRMYCGMINIYNFLKDSFKYQRMGDMGYLIGRLFVNRESHYFVEGKRQLAFLYNDFVNAVLDKEHMRNIIQSAILYALDFDLLTPPYDDVKVLTLQEMQEAINNLNMRTGKRLGFKFQADGDDFV
;
A
#
# COMPACT_ATOMS: atom_id res chain seq x y z
N MET A 1 -20.49 16.91 -46.43
CA MET A 1 -20.69 17.46 -45.07
C MET A 1 -19.32 17.78 -44.51
N SER A 2 -19.03 19.06 -44.28
CA SER A 2 -17.68 19.55 -43.94
C SER A 2 -17.33 19.16 -42.50
N SER A 3 -16.25 18.41 -42.30
CA SER A 3 -15.69 18.14 -40.98
C SER A 3 -15.19 19.46 -40.39
N LYS A 4 -15.92 20.02 -39.42
CA LYS A 4 -15.41 21.17 -38.65
C LYS A 4 -14.13 20.74 -37.95
N GLN A 5 -13.01 21.31 -38.39
CA GLN A 5 -11.71 21.14 -37.76
C GLN A 5 -11.79 21.77 -36.36
N GLN A 6 -11.83 20.93 -35.33
CA GLN A 6 -11.93 21.36 -33.93
C GLN A 6 -10.73 22.24 -33.58
N SER A 7 -10.95 23.39 -32.94
CA SER A 7 -9.82 24.25 -32.55
C SER A 7 -9.00 23.56 -31.45
N PRO A 8 -7.67 23.78 -31.37
CA PRO A 8 -6.85 23.21 -30.30
C PRO A 8 -7.40 23.53 -28.90
N ARG A 9 -8.01 24.71 -28.72
CA ARG A 9 -8.67 25.10 -27.47
C ARG A 9 -9.87 24.21 -27.15
N ASP A 10 -10.72 23.91 -28.13
CA ASP A 10 -11.90 23.07 -27.92
C ASP A 10 -11.49 21.64 -27.60
N LEU A 11 -10.46 21.12 -28.29
CA LEU A 11 -9.89 19.81 -28.01
C LEU A 11 -9.27 19.71 -26.60
N ILE A 12 -8.58 20.78 -26.15
CA ILE A 12 -8.04 20.86 -24.79
C ILE A 12 -9.16 20.84 -23.77
N LEU A 13 -10.21 21.65 -23.96
CA LEU A 13 -11.33 21.73 -23.02
C LEU A 13 -12.07 20.40 -22.92
N GLU A 14 -12.35 19.76 -24.05
CA GLU A 14 -12.99 18.45 -24.11
C GLU A 14 -12.14 17.37 -23.43
N THR A 15 -10.85 17.31 -23.76
CA THR A 15 -9.92 16.33 -23.17
C THR A 15 -9.76 16.53 -21.66
N LEU A 16 -9.62 17.80 -21.23
CA LEU A 16 -9.46 18.16 -19.84
C LEU A 16 -10.71 17.81 -19.03
N GLN A 17 -11.90 18.13 -19.57
CA GLN A 17 -13.16 17.77 -18.94
C GLN A 17 -13.29 16.25 -18.80
N ALA A 18 -13.10 15.50 -19.89
CA ALA A 18 -13.24 14.04 -19.89
C ALA A 18 -12.26 13.36 -18.92
N LYS A 19 -10.96 13.68 -19.02
CA LYS A 19 -9.93 13.06 -18.18
C LYS A 19 -10.04 13.48 -16.71
N SER A 20 -10.33 14.75 -16.43
CA SER A 20 -10.43 15.23 -15.05
C SER A 20 -11.66 14.68 -14.35
N SER A 21 -12.82 14.66 -15.03
CA SER A 21 -14.04 14.07 -14.48
C SER A 21 -13.87 12.57 -14.22
N LEU A 22 -13.22 11.85 -15.14
CA LEU A 22 -12.91 10.42 -14.96
C LEU A 22 -12.00 10.18 -13.75
N LYS A 23 -10.84 10.86 -13.69
CA LYS A 23 -9.90 10.69 -12.57
C LYS A 23 -10.52 11.07 -11.24
N LEU A 24 -11.32 12.14 -11.20
CA LEU A 24 -12.04 12.54 -9.99
C LEU A 24 -13.04 11.46 -9.55
N LYS A 25 -13.75 10.82 -10.50
CA LYS A 25 -14.67 9.71 -10.19
C LYS A 25 -13.93 8.51 -9.62
N VAL A 26 -12.83 8.10 -10.24
CA VAL A 26 -11.99 6.99 -9.74
C VAL A 26 -11.46 7.29 -8.34
N TYR A 27 -10.93 8.50 -8.13
CA TYR A 27 -10.43 8.95 -6.84
C TYR A 27 -11.49 8.87 -5.74
N LYS A 28 -12.69 9.43 -5.98
CA LYS A 28 -13.80 9.38 -5.02
C LYS A 28 -14.22 7.95 -4.70
N ASN A 29 -14.35 7.11 -5.73
CA ASN A 29 -14.69 5.70 -5.56
C ASN A 29 -13.65 4.95 -4.71
N THR A 30 -12.37 5.20 -4.98
CA THR A 30 -11.26 4.59 -4.23
C THR A 30 -11.26 5.04 -2.77
N LEU A 31 -11.55 6.32 -2.50
CA LEU A 31 -11.63 6.85 -1.15
C LEU A 31 -12.79 6.21 -0.35
N GLU A 32 -13.97 6.09 -0.96
CA GLU A 32 -15.13 5.42 -0.36
C GLU A 32 -14.86 3.94 -0.06
N LEU A 33 -14.23 3.21 -1.00
CA LEU A 33 -13.85 1.82 -0.80
C LEU A 33 -12.74 1.66 0.23
N PHE A 34 -11.81 2.61 0.34
CA PHE A 34 -10.78 2.58 1.38
C PHE A 34 -11.38 2.79 2.77
N ASP A 35 -12.39 3.65 2.90
CA ASP A 35 -13.14 3.81 4.15
C ASP A 35 -13.87 2.52 4.55
N GLN A 36 -14.50 1.83 3.59
CA GLN A 36 -15.09 0.51 3.82
C GLN A 36 -14.03 -0.52 4.23
N LEU A 37 -12.88 -0.54 3.55
CA LEU A 37 -11.76 -1.42 3.86
C LEU A 37 -11.27 -1.23 5.31
N LYS A 38 -11.21 0.01 5.80
CA LYS A 38 -10.89 0.30 7.20
C LYS A 38 -11.90 -0.30 8.16
N GLY A 39 -13.20 -0.21 7.85
CA GLY A 39 -14.23 -0.88 8.63
C GLY A 39 -14.01 -2.39 8.71
N VAL A 40 -13.64 -3.03 7.59
CA VAL A 40 -13.31 -4.47 7.58
C VAL A 40 -12.03 -4.78 8.36
N LEU A 41 -11.01 -3.93 8.27
CA LEU A 41 -9.77 -4.06 9.06
C LEU A 41 -10.08 -4.02 10.57
N GLU A 42 -10.93 -3.10 11.00
CA GLU A 42 -11.34 -2.99 12.40
C GLU A 42 -12.12 -4.24 12.85
N GLU A 43 -13.04 -4.75 12.02
CA GLU A 43 -13.77 -5.99 12.30
C GLU A 43 -12.83 -7.19 12.45
N VAL A 44 -11.90 -7.36 11.51
CA VAL A 44 -10.91 -8.45 11.55
C VAL A 44 -10.02 -8.32 12.77
N ALA A 45 -9.57 -7.11 13.12
CA ALA A 45 -8.76 -6.89 14.31
C ALA A 45 -9.50 -7.29 15.60
N LYS A 46 -10.78 -6.90 15.72
CA LYS A 46 -11.62 -7.23 16.89
C LYS A 46 -11.85 -8.72 17.00
N ASP A 47 -12.20 -9.38 15.88
CA ASP A 47 -12.42 -10.83 15.85
C ASP A 47 -11.16 -11.59 16.29
N LEU A 48 -10.02 -11.34 15.64
CA LEU A 48 -8.75 -12.01 15.98
C LEU A 48 -8.30 -11.71 17.42
N SER A 49 -8.42 -10.46 17.87
CA SER A 49 -8.08 -10.08 19.24
C SER A 49 -8.94 -10.81 20.28
N SER A 50 -10.25 -10.95 20.01
CA SER A 50 -11.17 -11.68 20.91
C SER A 50 -10.84 -13.17 21.00
N GLN A 51 -10.47 -13.80 19.87
CA GLN A 51 -10.07 -15.21 19.84
C GLN A 51 -8.72 -15.42 20.54
N MET A 52 -7.76 -14.50 20.36
CA MET A 52 -6.45 -14.57 21.01
C MET A 52 -6.52 -14.37 22.52
N GLN A 53 -7.42 -13.53 23.05
CA GLN A 53 -7.59 -13.40 24.52
C GLN A 53 -7.93 -14.72 25.22
N GLY A 54 -8.57 -15.66 24.52
CA GLY A 54 -8.85 -17.01 25.05
C GLY A 54 -7.65 -17.97 25.00
N ILE A 55 -6.56 -17.58 24.33
CA ILE A 55 -5.38 -18.43 24.06
C ILE A 55 -4.13 -17.84 24.72
N ASP A 56 -3.81 -16.58 24.42
CA ASP A 56 -2.65 -15.84 24.91
C ASP A 56 -2.95 -14.32 24.95
N GLU A 57 -3.04 -13.76 26.16
CA GLU A 57 -3.37 -12.35 26.40
C GLU A 57 -2.26 -11.37 25.93
N GLU A 58 -1.04 -11.87 25.70
CA GLU A 58 0.08 -11.03 25.23
C GLU A 58 0.01 -10.76 23.72
N VAL A 59 -0.65 -11.63 22.96
CA VAL A 59 -0.79 -11.50 21.50
C VAL A 59 -1.96 -10.59 21.16
N LYS A 60 -1.68 -9.29 21.11
CA LYS A 60 -2.66 -8.27 20.73
C LYS A 60 -2.71 -8.03 19.23
N VAL A 61 -3.93 -8.03 18.69
CA VAL A 61 -4.25 -7.54 17.35
C VAL A 61 -4.91 -6.17 17.47
N GLU A 62 -4.35 -5.15 16.83
CA GLU A 62 -4.80 -3.76 16.92
C GLU A 62 -4.97 -3.13 15.54
N PHE A 63 -6.14 -2.54 15.29
CA PHE A 63 -6.38 -1.64 14.17
C PHE A 63 -6.14 -0.19 14.57
N ARG A 64 -5.56 0.62 13.67
CA ARG A 64 -5.41 2.07 13.85
C ARG A 64 -5.74 2.81 12.58
N ASP A 65 -6.71 3.71 12.63
CA ASP A 65 -6.94 4.70 11.58
C ASP A 65 -5.93 5.85 11.72
N LYS A 66 -5.22 6.17 10.63
CA LYS A 66 -4.23 7.25 10.57
C LYS A 66 -4.64 8.37 9.63
N GLY A 67 -5.94 8.53 9.42
CA GLY A 67 -6.51 9.57 8.58
C GLY A 67 -6.89 9.03 7.21
N PRO A 68 -7.31 9.89 6.28
CA PRO A 68 -8.08 9.48 5.10
C PRO A 68 -7.38 8.49 4.16
N TYR A 69 -6.05 8.40 4.20
CA TYR A 69 -5.25 7.64 3.24
C TYR A 69 -4.38 6.55 3.87
N GLU A 70 -4.44 6.36 5.19
CA GLU A 70 -3.59 5.38 5.87
C GLU A 70 -4.34 4.66 7.01
N ALA A 71 -4.10 3.36 7.12
CA ALA A 71 -4.49 2.57 8.28
C ALA A 71 -3.46 1.47 8.56
N ASP A 72 -3.27 1.14 9.83
CA ASP A 72 -2.38 0.07 10.27
C ASP A 72 -3.18 -1.09 10.88
N LEU A 73 -2.73 -2.31 10.64
CA LEU A 73 -3.10 -3.49 11.39
C LEU A 73 -1.83 -4.09 12.02
N ARG A 74 -1.82 -4.21 13.36
CA ARG A 74 -0.67 -4.69 14.13
C ARG A 74 -1.01 -6.02 14.77
N PHE A 75 -0.16 -7.03 14.60
CA PHE A 75 -0.37 -8.37 15.16
C PHE A 75 0.98 -9.06 15.33
N GLY A 76 1.15 -9.85 16.39
CA GLY A 76 2.42 -10.51 16.68
C GLY A 76 3.60 -9.53 16.64
N GLY A 77 4.58 -9.83 15.77
CA GLY A 77 5.77 -9.03 15.49
C GLY A 77 5.66 -8.10 14.27
N ASP A 78 4.51 -8.06 13.59
CA ASP A 78 4.33 -7.39 12.30
C ASP A 78 3.34 -6.23 12.37
N VAL A 79 3.46 -5.34 11.37
CA VAL A 79 2.58 -4.21 11.13
C VAL A 79 2.30 -4.14 9.64
N LEU A 80 1.06 -4.42 9.26
CA LEU A 80 0.56 -4.14 7.92
C LEU A 80 0.11 -2.69 7.83
N ILE A 81 0.64 -1.96 6.85
CA ILE A 81 0.22 -0.60 6.53
C ILE A 81 -0.52 -0.61 5.20
N PHE A 82 -1.77 -0.18 5.25
CA PHE A 82 -2.61 0.07 4.09
C PHE A 82 -2.54 1.56 3.75
N ASN A 83 -2.02 1.88 2.58
CA ASN A 83 -1.80 3.25 2.13
C ASN A 83 -2.49 3.48 0.77
N MET A 84 -3.50 4.34 0.76
CA MET A 84 -4.20 4.77 -0.46
C MET A 84 -3.43 5.90 -1.12
N HIS A 85 -3.09 5.74 -2.40
CA HIS A 85 -2.40 6.75 -3.17
C HIS A 85 -3.38 7.81 -3.70
N SER A 86 -3.01 9.09 -3.63
CA SER A 86 -3.88 10.21 -4.02
C SER A 86 -4.10 10.34 -5.54
N ASN A 87 -3.13 9.88 -6.34
CA ASN A 87 -3.22 9.87 -7.80
C ASN A 87 -3.96 8.65 -8.36
N VAL A 88 -4.50 8.82 -9.56
CA VAL A 88 -5.11 7.77 -10.39
C VAL A 88 -4.11 7.34 -11.47
N PHE A 89 -3.95 6.03 -11.62
CA PHE A 89 -2.98 5.39 -12.50
C PHE A 89 -3.68 4.74 -13.69
N ALA A 90 -2.96 4.61 -14.80
CA ALA A 90 -3.33 3.76 -15.92
C ALA A 90 -2.28 2.65 -16.03
N PHE A 91 -2.69 1.46 -16.46
CA PHE A 91 -1.78 0.37 -16.72
C PHE A 91 -0.98 0.59 -18.00
N ASP A 92 0.28 0.14 -18.01
CA ASP A 92 1.12 0.15 -19.22
C ASP A 92 0.46 -0.63 -20.37
N ALA A 93 0.73 -0.22 -21.60
CA ALA A 93 0.10 -0.79 -22.80
C ALA A 93 0.31 -2.31 -22.95
N ASP A 94 1.41 -2.84 -22.38
CA ASP A 94 1.74 -4.26 -22.41
C ASP A 94 1.04 -5.08 -21.30
N HIS A 95 0.37 -4.40 -20.36
CA HIS A 95 -0.30 -5.06 -19.24
C HIS A 95 -1.46 -5.95 -19.72
N SER A 96 -1.60 -7.14 -19.12
CA SER A 96 -2.59 -8.15 -19.54
C SER A 96 -4.04 -7.65 -19.51
N ILE A 97 -4.33 -6.66 -18.66
CA ILE A 97 -5.65 -6.04 -18.50
C ILE A 97 -6.18 -5.41 -19.80
N TRP A 98 -5.30 -4.91 -20.67
CA TRP A 98 -5.64 -4.36 -21.99
C TRP A 98 -6.23 -5.41 -22.94
N LYS A 99 -5.95 -6.70 -22.69
CA LYS A 99 -6.44 -7.80 -23.53
C LYS A 99 -7.89 -8.17 -23.22
N THR A 100 -8.40 -7.77 -22.05
CA THR A 100 -9.77 -8.06 -21.61
C THR A 100 -10.81 -7.37 -22.49
N SER A 101 -11.96 -8.02 -22.71
CA SER A 101 -13.09 -7.39 -23.40
C SER A 101 -13.58 -6.14 -22.66
N TYR A 102 -13.57 -6.21 -21.32
CA TYR A 102 -13.99 -5.13 -20.44
C TYR A 102 -13.28 -3.80 -20.69
N VAL A 103 -11.94 -3.80 -20.82
CA VAL A 103 -11.16 -2.59 -21.12
C VAL A 103 -11.23 -2.23 -22.60
N LYS A 104 -11.34 -3.20 -23.51
CA LYS A 104 -11.49 -2.92 -24.95
C LYS A 104 -12.80 -2.24 -25.32
N GLU A 105 -13.87 -2.54 -24.59
CA GLU A 105 -15.18 -1.88 -24.76
C GLU A 105 -15.16 -0.43 -24.31
N ASP A 106 -14.40 -0.12 -23.26
CA ASP A 106 -14.22 1.24 -22.74
C ASP A 106 -12.85 1.40 -22.08
N GLU A 107 -11.92 2.02 -22.79
CA GLU A 107 -10.55 2.27 -22.34
C GLU A 107 -10.49 3.09 -21.04
N SER A 108 -11.53 3.87 -20.72
CA SER A 108 -11.59 4.62 -19.46
C SER A 108 -11.58 3.72 -18.22
N ARG A 109 -11.93 2.42 -18.37
CA ARG A 109 -11.93 1.42 -17.30
C ARG A 109 -10.52 1.00 -16.85
N MET A 110 -9.48 1.33 -17.62
CA MET A 110 -8.08 1.08 -17.22
C MET A 110 -7.62 1.96 -16.05
N TYR A 111 -8.28 3.10 -15.85
CA TYR A 111 -7.87 4.05 -14.82
C TYR A 111 -8.29 3.57 -13.44
N CYS A 112 -7.31 3.37 -12.57
CA CYS A 112 -7.51 2.82 -11.24
C CYS A 112 -6.89 3.71 -10.16
N GLY A 113 -7.55 3.78 -9.01
CA GLY A 113 -6.90 4.14 -7.76
C GLY A 113 -6.06 2.96 -7.27
N MET A 114 -5.12 3.24 -6.37
CA MET A 114 -4.18 2.24 -5.86
C MET A 114 -4.12 2.30 -4.34
N ILE A 115 -4.17 1.13 -3.70
CA ILE A 115 -3.97 0.94 -2.28
C ILE A 115 -2.79 -0.02 -2.11
N ASN A 116 -1.70 0.47 -1.54
CA ASN A 116 -0.52 -0.33 -1.24
C ASN A 116 -0.67 -1.01 0.12
N ILE A 117 -0.17 -2.23 0.21
CA ILE A 117 -0.09 -3.01 1.45
C ILE A 117 1.37 -3.30 1.73
N TYR A 118 1.91 -2.69 2.78
CA TYR A 118 3.29 -2.89 3.22
C TYR A 118 3.33 -3.74 4.49
N ASN A 119 4.34 -4.61 4.61
CA ASN A 119 4.68 -5.24 5.88
C ASN A 119 5.94 -4.61 6.48
N PHE A 120 5.89 -4.32 7.78
CA PHE A 120 6.99 -3.80 8.58
C PHE A 120 7.07 -4.56 9.91
N LEU A 121 8.25 -4.55 10.53
CA LEU A 121 8.40 -5.06 11.89
C LEU A 121 7.78 -4.09 12.91
N LYS A 122 7.03 -4.64 13.86
CA LYS A 122 6.45 -3.88 14.98
C LYS A 122 7.50 -3.17 15.81
N ASP A 123 8.67 -3.78 15.96
CA ASP A 123 9.80 -3.19 16.68
C ASP A 123 10.36 -1.94 15.98
N SER A 124 10.25 -1.83 14.66
CA SER A 124 10.64 -0.61 13.93
C SER A 124 9.86 0.60 14.46
N PHE A 125 8.57 0.45 14.73
CA PHE A 125 7.74 1.51 15.32
C PHE A 125 7.98 1.69 16.81
N LYS A 126 8.18 0.58 17.55
CA LYS A 126 8.43 0.62 19.00
C LYS A 126 9.72 1.37 19.33
N TYR A 127 10.77 1.16 18.56
CA TYR A 127 12.09 1.76 18.79
C TYR A 127 12.40 2.93 17.85
N GLN A 128 11.44 3.34 17.01
CA GLN A 128 11.60 4.45 16.04
C GLN A 128 12.82 4.25 15.12
N ARG A 129 13.04 3.01 14.67
CA ARG A 129 14.11 2.66 13.75
C ARG A 129 13.73 3.09 12.33
N MET A 130 13.96 4.37 12.03
CA MET A 130 13.55 4.99 10.76
C MET A 130 14.24 4.40 9.53
N GLY A 131 15.36 3.70 9.70
CA GLY A 131 16.09 3.02 8.62
C GLY A 131 15.63 1.60 8.31
N ASP A 132 14.68 1.05 9.10
CA ASP A 132 14.19 -0.30 8.85
C ASP A 132 13.36 -0.36 7.56
N MET A 133 13.64 -1.35 6.73
CA MET A 133 12.94 -1.56 5.47
C MET A 133 11.53 -2.14 5.69
N GLY A 134 10.56 -1.62 4.93
CA GLY A 134 9.26 -2.25 4.76
C GLY A 134 9.14 -2.88 3.39
N TYR A 135 8.38 -3.97 3.30
CA TYR A 135 8.19 -4.71 2.07
C TYR A 135 6.80 -4.46 1.50
N LEU A 136 6.70 -4.05 0.24
CA LEU A 136 5.43 -4.03 -0.48
C LEU A 136 5.01 -5.47 -0.76
N ILE A 137 3.94 -5.93 -0.11
CA ILE A 137 3.46 -7.32 -0.21
C ILE A 137 2.25 -7.42 -1.14
N GLY A 138 1.52 -6.31 -1.35
CA GLY A 138 0.40 -6.26 -2.27
C GLY A 138 0.04 -4.84 -2.74
N ARG A 139 -0.60 -4.76 -3.91
CA ARG A 139 -1.22 -3.57 -4.48
C ARG A 139 -2.64 -3.90 -4.90
N LEU A 140 -3.60 -3.19 -4.36
CA LEU A 140 -5.01 -3.28 -4.75
C LEU A 140 -5.33 -2.10 -5.67
N PHE A 141 -5.75 -2.41 -6.89
CA PHE A 141 -6.21 -1.46 -7.88
C PHE A 141 -7.73 -1.50 -7.96
N VAL A 142 -8.37 -0.34 -8.02
CA VAL A 142 -9.83 -0.24 -8.16
C VAL A 142 -10.19 0.82 -9.20
N ASN A 143 -11.05 0.48 -10.15
CA ASN A 143 -11.50 1.41 -11.19
C ASN A 143 -12.77 2.20 -10.80
N ARG A 144 -13.30 2.97 -11.75
CA ARG A 144 -14.51 3.81 -11.60
C ARG A 144 -15.83 3.05 -11.39
N GLU A 145 -15.83 1.74 -11.64
CA GLU A 145 -16.98 0.83 -11.51
C GLU A 145 -16.80 -0.12 -10.30
N SER A 146 -15.78 0.12 -9.47
CA SER A 146 -15.41 -0.72 -8.32
C SER A 146 -14.91 -2.12 -8.68
N HIS A 147 -14.60 -2.36 -9.95
CA HIS A 147 -13.86 -3.54 -10.35
C HIS A 147 -12.43 -3.44 -9.85
N TYR A 148 -11.90 -4.54 -9.35
CA TYR A 148 -10.60 -4.55 -8.70
C TYR A 148 -9.66 -5.63 -9.19
N PHE A 149 -8.38 -5.36 -9.01
CA PHE A 149 -7.28 -6.25 -9.35
C PHE A 149 -6.25 -6.16 -8.24
N VAL A 150 -5.68 -7.29 -7.85
CA VAL A 150 -4.63 -7.34 -6.82
C VAL A 150 -3.36 -7.89 -7.43
N GLU A 151 -2.28 -7.15 -7.25
CA GLU A 151 -0.93 -7.66 -7.47
C GLU A 151 -0.31 -7.98 -6.12
N GLY A 152 0.39 -9.11 -6.03
CA GLY A 152 1.10 -9.49 -4.82
C GLY A 152 2.02 -10.66 -5.09
N LYS A 153 2.67 -11.14 -4.04
CA LYS A 153 3.43 -12.40 -4.10
C LYS A 153 2.56 -13.56 -3.63
N ARG A 154 2.79 -14.77 -4.19
CA ARG A 154 2.14 -16.04 -3.80
C ARG A 154 0.60 -15.97 -3.85
N GLN A 155 -0.09 -16.31 -2.76
CA GLN A 155 -1.55 -16.46 -2.70
C GLN A 155 -2.31 -15.17 -3.08
N LEU A 156 -1.74 -13.99 -2.76
CA LEU A 156 -2.28 -12.70 -3.16
C LEU A 156 -2.31 -12.49 -4.69
N ALA A 157 -1.43 -13.16 -5.45
CA ALA A 157 -1.38 -13.08 -6.91
C ALA A 157 -2.39 -13.99 -7.61
N PHE A 158 -2.83 -15.06 -6.95
CA PHE A 158 -3.63 -16.11 -7.59
C PHE A 158 -5.13 -15.93 -7.40
N LEU A 159 -5.54 -15.27 -6.29
CA LEU A 159 -6.94 -15.22 -5.88
C LEU A 159 -7.81 -14.18 -6.63
N TYR A 160 -7.22 -13.18 -7.30
CA TYR A 160 -7.97 -12.00 -7.78
C TYR A 160 -7.60 -11.53 -9.20
N ASN A 161 -7.55 -12.46 -10.16
CA ASN A 161 -7.23 -12.15 -11.56
C ASN A 161 -8.46 -11.89 -12.45
N ASP A 162 -9.68 -11.90 -11.90
CA ASP A 162 -10.89 -11.62 -12.66
C ASP A 162 -11.32 -10.15 -12.54
N PHE A 163 -10.47 -9.24 -13.03
CA PHE A 163 -10.79 -7.81 -13.10
C PHE A 163 -12.12 -7.52 -13.84
N VAL A 164 -12.53 -8.42 -14.73
CA VAL A 164 -13.73 -8.25 -15.55
C VAL A 164 -15.01 -8.45 -14.73
N ASN A 165 -15.02 -9.36 -13.76
CA ASN A 165 -16.24 -9.67 -13.00
C ASN A 165 -16.13 -9.36 -11.50
N ALA A 166 -14.93 -9.18 -10.96
CA ALA A 166 -14.71 -8.99 -9.53
C ALA A 166 -14.94 -7.53 -9.11
N VAL A 167 -16.06 -7.29 -8.44
CA VAL A 167 -16.37 -6.02 -7.78
C VAL A 167 -15.90 -6.10 -6.32
N LEU A 168 -15.22 -5.05 -5.84
CA LEU A 168 -14.69 -5.03 -4.49
C LEU A 168 -15.81 -4.85 -3.48
N ASP A 169 -16.26 -5.95 -2.89
CA ASP A 169 -17.21 -5.96 -1.77
C ASP A 169 -16.50 -6.27 -0.44
N LYS A 170 -17.30 -6.31 0.63
CA LYS A 170 -16.83 -6.56 1.99
C LYS A 170 -16.19 -7.94 2.17
N GLU A 171 -16.68 -8.96 1.47
CA GLU A 171 -16.16 -10.33 1.56
C GLU A 171 -14.77 -10.40 0.90
N HIS A 172 -14.65 -9.84 -0.31
CA HIS A 172 -13.37 -9.75 -1.01
C HIS A 172 -12.34 -8.92 -0.23
N MET A 173 -12.75 -7.79 0.37
CA MET A 173 -11.89 -7.02 1.27
C MET A 173 -11.37 -7.86 2.44
N ARG A 174 -12.25 -8.63 3.09
CA ARG A 174 -11.87 -9.51 4.21
C ARG A 174 -10.87 -10.58 3.76
N ASN A 175 -11.11 -11.21 2.62
CA ASN A 175 -10.24 -12.23 2.07
C ASN A 175 -8.85 -11.67 1.70
N ILE A 176 -8.78 -10.44 1.16
CA ILE A 176 -7.51 -9.74 0.89
C ILE A 176 -6.74 -9.50 2.19
N ILE A 177 -7.42 -8.97 3.22
CA ILE A 177 -6.81 -8.68 4.52
C ILE A 177 -6.26 -9.97 5.16
N GLN A 178 -7.06 -11.03 5.21
CA GLN A 178 -6.64 -12.32 5.78
C GLN A 178 -5.46 -12.91 5.01
N SER A 179 -5.48 -12.85 3.69
CA SER A 179 -4.35 -13.31 2.85
C SER A 179 -3.08 -12.50 3.12
N ALA A 180 -3.20 -11.19 3.33
CA ALA A 180 -2.06 -10.33 3.67
C ALA A 180 -1.50 -10.64 5.08
N ILE A 181 -2.36 -10.94 6.05
CA ILE A 181 -1.95 -11.37 7.40
C ILE A 181 -1.18 -12.69 7.32
N LEU A 182 -1.74 -13.69 6.64
CA LEU A 182 -1.09 -15.00 6.47
C LEU A 182 0.26 -14.86 5.77
N TYR A 183 0.34 -14.04 4.73
CA TYR A 183 1.60 -13.77 4.04
C TYR A 183 2.64 -13.13 4.96
N ALA A 184 2.23 -12.18 5.81
CA ALA A 184 3.14 -11.54 6.77
C ALA A 184 3.63 -12.52 7.85
N LEU A 185 2.75 -13.39 8.35
CA LEU A 185 3.11 -14.41 9.35
C LEU A 185 4.06 -15.49 8.78
N ASP A 186 3.94 -15.80 7.49
CA ASP A 186 4.84 -16.72 6.77
C ASP A 186 6.19 -16.06 6.38
N PHE A 187 6.37 -14.76 6.63
CA PHE A 187 7.58 -14.03 6.24
C PHE A 187 8.65 -14.12 7.34
N ASP A 188 9.56 -15.09 7.20
CA ASP A 188 10.71 -15.22 8.10
C ASP A 188 11.78 -14.15 7.84
N LEU A 189 12.33 -13.58 8.92
CA LEU A 189 13.56 -12.79 8.85
C LEU A 189 14.76 -13.71 8.59
N LEU A 190 15.33 -13.62 7.39
CA LEU A 190 16.57 -14.32 7.07
C LEU A 190 17.77 -13.62 7.69
N THR A 191 18.63 -14.38 8.37
CA THR A 191 19.92 -13.86 8.83
C THR A 191 20.81 -13.53 7.64
N PRO A 192 21.53 -12.40 7.64
CA PRO A 192 22.53 -12.14 6.63
C PRO A 192 23.62 -13.24 6.67
N PRO A 193 24.27 -13.55 5.53
CA PRO A 193 25.37 -14.51 5.51
C PRO A 193 26.47 -14.13 6.52
N TYR A 194 26.93 -15.09 7.32
CA TYR A 194 27.89 -14.83 8.40
C TYR A 194 29.16 -14.14 7.90
N ASP A 195 29.66 -14.52 6.73
CA ASP A 195 30.88 -13.96 6.14
C ASP A 195 30.77 -12.47 5.80
N ASP A 196 29.56 -11.97 5.55
CA ASP A 196 29.30 -10.56 5.23
C ASP A 196 29.26 -9.68 6.49
N VAL A 197 29.06 -10.27 7.67
CA VAL A 197 28.86 -9.55 8.95
C VAL A 197 29.85 -9.92 10.05
N LYS A 198 30.81 -10.82 9.78
CA LYS A 198 31.76 -11.31 10.80
C LYS A 198 32.79 -10.28 11.28
N VAL A 199 33.02 -9.21 10.51
CA VAL A 199 33.91 -8.12 10.89
C VAL A 199 33.11 -6.82 10.88
N LEU A 200 33.18 -6.09 11.98
CA LEU A 200 32.48 -4.82 12.17
C LEU A 200 33.43 -3.85 12.86
N THR A 201 33.49 -2.62 12.37
CA THR A 201 34.29 -1.55 12.96
C THR A 201 33.63 -1.00 14.23
N LEU A 202 34.41 -0.33 15.09
CA LEU A 202 33.86 0.36 16.25
C LEU A 202 32.85 1.46 15.86
N GLN A 203 33.07 2.12 14.71
CA GLN A 203 32.15 3.14 14.21
C GLN A 203 30.79 2.54 13.85
N GLU A 204 30.76 1.48 13.06
CA GLU A 204 29.53 0.76 12.70
C GLU A 204 28.82 0.22 13.95
N MET A 205 29.56 -0.23 14.97
CA MET A 205 28.99 -0.66 16.26
C MET A 205 28.32 0.51 16.98
N GLN A 206 28.98 1.66 17.03
CA GLN A 206 28.46 2.86 17.70
C GLN A 206 27.21 3.40 16.99
N GLU A 207 27.19 3.38 15.65
CA GLU A 207 26.03 3.75 14.83
C GLU A 207 24.85 2.79 15.05
N ALA A 208 25.10 1.47 15.09
CA ALA A 208 24.08 0.47 15.39
C ALA A 208 23.47 0.68 16.80
N ILE A 209 24.31 0.94 17.81
CA ILE A 209 23.89 1.24 19.17
C ILE A 209 23.08 2.55 19.22
N ASN A 210 23.51 3.59 18.50
CA ASN A 210 22.78 4.86 18.45
C ASN A 210 21.39 4.69 17.81
N ASN A 211 21.27 3.89 16.74
CA ASN A 211 20.00 3.56 16.10
C ASN A 211 19.07 2.75 17.02
N LEU A 212 19.62 1.89 17.89
CA LEU A 212 18.86 1.14 18.90
C LEU A 212 18.42 2.03 20.09
N ASN A 213 19.23 3.03 20.44
CA ASN A 213 19.06 3.87 21.62
C ASN A 213 18.25 5.15 21.38
N MET A 214 17.61 5.35 20.22
CA MET A 214 16.75 6.51 19.96
C MET A 214 15.42 6.48 20.76
N ARG A 215 15.50 6.47 22.09
CA ARG A 215 14.47 6.96 23.02
C ARG A 215 15.14 7.44 24.32
N THR A 216 15.17 8.77 24.52
CA THR A 216 14.76 9.54 25.73
C THR A 216 15.57 10.82 25.89
N GLY A 217 14.93 12.00 25.79
CA GLY A 217 15.44 13.25 26.39
C GLY A 217 15.56 14.51 25.49
N LYS A 218 14.44 15.24 25.38
CA LYS A 218 14.26 16.70 25.13
C LYS A 218 15.43 17.59 24.60
N ARG A 219 15.10 18.23 23.45
CA ARG A 219 15.27 19.65 23.02
C ARG A 219 16.51 20.13 22.23
N LEU A 220 16.16 20.57 21.00
CA LEU A 220 16.46 21.83 20.30
C LEU A 220 17.89 22.12 19.81
N GLY A 221 18.05 22.13 18.48
CA GLY A 221 19.20 22.71 17.78
C GLY A 221 18.99 22.76 16.27
N PHE A 222 18.52 23.90 15.77
CA PHE A 222 18.41 24.29 14.35
C PHE A 222 19.78 24.29 13.63
N LYS A 223 19.88 23.73 12.41
CA LYS A 223 19.99 24.41 11.08
C LYS A 223 20.89 23.69 10.05
N PHE A 224 20.30 23.56 8.86
CA PHE A 224 20.75 23.34 7.47
C PHE A 224 22.14 23.80 6.98
N GLN A 225 22.71 23.03 6.03
CA GLN A 225 23.11 23.41 4.64
C GLN A 225 23.62 22.13 3.91
N ALA A 226 23.03 21.61 2.83
CA ALA A 226 22.98 22.03 1.41
C ALA A 226 24.34 21.96 0.65
N ASP A 227 24.27 21.18 -0.44
CA ASP A 227 25.07 21.11 -1.68
C ASP A 227 26.44 20.41 -1.74
N GLY A 228 26.55 19.63 -2.82
CA GLY A 228 27.75 19.01 -3.34
C GLY A 228 27.42 17.97 -4.41
N ASP A 229 26.99 18.44 -5.59
CA ASP A 229 26.98 17.68 -6.85
C ASP A 229 28.35 17.00 -7.13
N ASP A 230 28.26 15.97 -7.98
CA ASP A 230 29.21 15.58 -9.03
C ASP A 230 30.25 14.44 -8.83
N PHE A 231 30.01 13.42 -9.68
CA PHE A 231 30.91 12.52 -10.43
C PHE A 231 31.91 11.61 -9.70
N VAL A 232 31.79 10.29 -9.90
CA VAL A 232 32.42 9.50 -11.01
C VAL A 232 31.53 8.31 -11.35
#